data_AF-A0A2W4Z130-F1
#
_entry.id   AF-A0A2W4Z130-F1
#
_cell.length_a   1.000
_cell.length_b   1.000
_cell.length_c   1.000
_cell.angle_alpha   90.00
_cell.angle_beta   90.00
_cell.angle_gamma   90.00
#
_symmetry.space_group_name_H-M   'P 1'
#
loop_
_entity.id
_entity.type
_entity.pdbx_description
1 polymer ?
#
loop_
_entity_poly.entity_id
_entity_poly.type
_entity_poly.pdbx_seq_one_letter_code
_entity_poly.pdbx_strand_id
1 'polypeptide(L)'
;MSVGPTMQDAMPSYDPVQRAEAARLRAETRLAGTITDFFLDAEARIDDRTRLMLAQVLGAIVGAIEWDIRRHAARLLAGAGATEAGEAILKAGVGTVLQRLTRAGLLRDEDLMDELIARVRHDLIAASLPVEVAEPDEASLLVRLAGVPDSIVASAASALLAAESRRRVANEQGAVGGSELPAELHHRLVWWVAAAIRDGLTSPTRESDRAITDAAQRSLAAHDEGERPDAVATRLAAALDARPNELPAVLVESIGDRRLSLFVAVLAHALGIAFDQARAITLDPEGDRLWLALRALDMDRPTIARIGLALSEADPRRDIEQFADALDAIVSIGVEDARASIAPLALDRDFRMALRALARTERR
;
A
#
# COMPACT_ATOMS: atom_id res chain seq x y z
N MET A 1 31.11 -41.48 -50.79
CA MET A 1 30.89 -40.02 -50.74
C MET A 1 29.48 -39.80 -50.22
N SER A 2 29.36 -39.54 -48.91
CA SER A 2 28.07 -39.32 -48.22
C SER A 2 27.88 -37.82 -48.05
N VAL A 3 26.83 -37.29 -48.66
CA VAL A 3 26.42 -35.88 -48.56
C VAL A 3 25.60 -35.74 -47.28
N GLY A 4 26.14 -35.01 -46.31
CA GLY A 4 25.44 -34.72 -45.05
C GLY A 4 24.28 -33.75 -45.27
N PRO A 5 23.16 -33.88 -44.53
CA PRO A 5 22.07 -32.94 -44.62
C PRO A 5 22.43 -31.65 -43.90
N THR A 6 22.17 -30.57 -44.60
CA THR A 6 22.37 -29.16 -44.29
C THR A 6 21.63 -28.70 -43.05
N MET A 7 22.31 -27.87 -42.27
CA MET A 7 21.71 -26.93 -41.32
C MET A 7 20.57 -26.18 -42.01
N GLN A 8 19.35 -26.38 -41.55
CA GLN A 8 18.25 -25.47 -41.80
C GLN A 8 17.66 -25.12 -40.43
N ASP A 9 18.28 -24.11 -39.83
CA ASP A 9 17.74 -23.37 -38.69
C ASP A 9 16.29 -23.02 -39.01
N ALA A 10 15.37 -23.49 -38.17
CA ALA A 10 13.98 -23.12 -38.20
C ALA A 10 13.86 -21.65 -37.75
N MET A 11 14.11 -20.72 -38.67
CA MET A 11 13.68 -19.34 -38.49
C MET A 11 12.15 -19.33 -38.40
N PRO A 12 11.56 -18.72 -37.36
CA PRO A 12 10.10 -18.59 -37.28
C PRO A 12 9.62 -17.87 -38.54
N SER A 13 8.68 -18.51 -39.25
CA SER A 13 8.08 -17.99 -40.49
C SER A 13 7.65 -16.54 -40.31
N TYR A 14 8.34 -15.63 -40.99
CA TYR A 14 8.02 -14.20 -41.01
C TYR A 14 6.73 -14.01 -41.83
N ASP A 15 5.58 -13.93 -41.14
CA ASP A 15 4.31 -13.58 -41.75
C ASP A 15 4.05 -12.06 -41.60
N PRO A 16 4.23 -11.26 -42.67
CA PRO A 16 4.03 -9.81 -42.61
C PRO A 16 2.57 -9.44 -42.34
N VAL A 17 1.59 -10.27 -42.71
CA VAL A 17 0.16 -10.01 -42.52
C VAL A 17 -0.20 -10.14 -41.04
N GLN A 18 0.25 -11.22 -40.37
CA GLN A 18 0.05 -11.38 -38.93
C GLN A 18 0.71 -10.26 -38.12
N ARG A 19 1.90 -9.80 -38.54
CA ARG A 19 2.56 -8.66 -37.88
C ARG A 19 1.80 -7.36 -38.06
N ALA A 20 1.23 -7.13 -39.25
CA ALA A 20 0.42 -5.94 -39.54
C ALA A 20 -0.86 -5.93 -38.70
N GLU A 21 -1.58 -7.06 -38.62
CA GLU A 21 -2.78 -7.22 -37.78
C GLU A 21 -2.45 -7.01 -36.29
N ALA A 22 -1.38 -7.64 -35.79
CA ALA A 22 -0.94 -7.43 -34.41
C ALA A 22 -0.53 -5.98 -34.13
N ALA A 23 0.03 -5.27 -35.11
CA ALA A 23 0.35 -3.85 -34.99
C ALA A 23 -0.90 -2.97 -34.97
N ARG A 24 -1.91 -3.29 -35.79
CA ARG A 24 -3.21 -2.63 -35.81
C ARG A 24 -3.93 -2.79 -34.48
N LEU A 25 -4.05 -4.00 -33.96
CA LEU A 25 -4.67 -4.27 -32.66
C LEU A 25 -3.98 -3.49 -31.53
N ARG A 26 -2.64 -3.41 -31.55
CA ARG A 26 -1.87 -2.59 -30.60
C ARG A 26 -2.17 -1.10 -30.75
N ALA A 27 -2.37 -0.60 -31.97
CA ALA A 27 -2.71 0.80 -32.22
C ALA A 27 -4.13 1.14 -31.75
N GLU A 28 -5.10 0.28 -32.03
CA GLU A 28 -6.49 0.40 -31.55
C GLU A 28 -6.53 0.37 -30.01
N THR A 29 -5.80 -0.54 -29.38
CA THR A 29 -5.69 -0.61 -27.92
C THR A 29 -5.08 0.67 -27.33
N ARG A 30 -4.03 1.22 -27.94
CA ARG A 30 -3.43 2.49 -27.49
C ARG A 30 -4.42 3.65 -27.62
N LEU A 31 -5.11 3.75 -28.76
CA LEU A 31 -6.09 4.81 -29.00
C LEU A 31 -7.24 4.75 -27.98
N ALA A 32 -7.78 3.56 -27.72
CA ALA A 32 -8.82 3.37 -26.71
C ALA A 32 -8.34 3.82 -25.32
N GLY A 33 -7.10 3.50 -24.94
CA GLY A 33 -6.48 3.96 -23.71
C GLY A 33 -6.35 5.48 -23.64
N THR A 34 -5.89 6.12 -24.72
CA THR A 34 -5.76 7.59 -24.80
C THR A 34 -7.12 8.29 -24.73
N ILE A 35 -8.14 7.76 -25.41
CA ILE A 35 -9.52 8.28 -25.34
C ILE A 35 -10.03 8.17 -23.90
N THR A 36 -9.83 7.01 -23.26
CA THR A 36 -10.24 6.81 -21.86
C THR A 36 -9.55 7.83 -20.95
N ASP A 37 -8.23 8.00 -21.05
CA ASP A 37 -7.46 8.96 -20.25
C ASP A 37 -7.89 10.42 -20.48
N PHE A 38 -8.28 10.77 -21.71
CA PHE A 38 -8.74 12.13 -22.05
C PHE A 38 -10.09 12.47 -21.42
N PHE A 39 -10.99 11.50 -21.28
CA PHE A 39 -12.32 11.70 -20.69
C PHE A 39 -12.37 11.43 -19.18
N LEU A 40 -11.24 11.13 -18.52
CA LEU A 40 -11.16 11.05 -17.07
C LEU A 40 -11.24 12.45 -16.46
N ASP A 41 -12.02 12.58 -15.39
CA ASP A 41 -12.04 13.78 -14.57
C ASP A 41 -10.64 14.05 -13.97
N ALA A 42 -10.29 15.32 -13.80
CA ALA A 42 -9.01 15.73 -13.23
C ALA A 42 -8.83 15.16 -11.81
N GLU A 43 -9.91 15.10 -11.02
CA GLU A 43 -9.91 14.54 -9.66
C GLU A 43 -9.73 13.01 -9.64
N ALA A 44 -10.19 12.32 -10.69
CA ALA A 44 -10.04 10.88 -10.86
C ALA A 44 -8.69 10.48 -11.48
N ARG A 45 -7.94 11.45 -12.02
CA ARG A 45 -6.68 11.20 -12.71
C ARG A 45 -5.53 11.04 -11.71
N ILE A 46 -4.79 9.94 -11.82
CA ILE A 46 -3.55 9.75 -11.08
C ILE A 46 -2.47 10.64 -11.69
N ASP A 47 -1.92 11.55 -10.87
CA ASP A 47 -0.81 12.42 -11.25
C ASP A 47 0.48 11.62 -11.54
N ASP A 48 1.43 12.24 -12.24
CA ASP A 48 2.64 11.55 -12.69
C ASP A 48 3.54 11.09 -11.53
N ARG A 49 3.56 11.83 -10.41
CA ARG A 49 4.35 11.48 -9.22
C ARG A 49 3.78 10.26 -8.52
N THR A 50 2.47 10.24 -8.28
CA THR A 50 1.72 9.11 -7.72
C THR A 50 1.85 7.89 -8.64
N ARG A 51 1.73 8.07 -9.95
CA ARG A 51 1.89 6.99 -10.95
C ARG A 51 3.29 6.36 -10.89
N LEU A 52 4.34 7.20 -10.81
CA LEU A 52 5.72 6.74 -10.73
C LEU A 52 5.97 5.94 -9.45
N MET A 53 5.55 6.47 -8.30
CA MET A 53 5.72 5.80 -7.01
C MET A 53 4.91 4.50 -6.93
N LEU A 54 3.69 4.48 -7.48
CA LEU A 54 2.88 3.27 -7.58
C LEU A 54 3.57 2.18 -8.40
N ALA A 55 4.16 2.53 -9.55
CA ALA A 55 4.92 1.59 -10.36
C ALA A 55 6.17 1.05 -9.62
N GLN A 56 6.86 1.90 -8.87
CA GLN A 56 8.03 1.52 -8.06
C GLN A 56 7.63 0.56 -6.93
N VAL A 57 6.61 0.90 -6.14
CA VAL A 57 6.13 0.07 -5.02
C VAL A 57 5.63 -1.28 -5.53
N LEU A 58 4.82 -1.30 -6.58
CA LEU A 58 4.33 -2.54 -7.18
C LEU A 58 5.48 -3.40 -7.72
N GLY A 59 6.43 -2.80 -8.44
CA GLY A 59 7.61 -3.50 -8.96
C GLY A 59 8.48 -4.08 -7.85
N ALA A 60 8.70 -3.32 -6.76
CA ALA A 60 9.46 -3.77 -5.62
C ALA A 60 8.80 -4.96 -4.91
N ILE A 61 7.49 -4.91 -4.66
CA ILE A 61 6.76 -6.01 -4.00
C ILE A 61 6.75 -7.27 -4.88
N VAL A 62 6.50 -7.14 -6.18
CA VAL A 62 6.50 -8.30 -7.10
C VAL A 62 7.90 -8.88 -7.22
N GLY A 63 8.92 -8.05 -7.41
CA GLY A 63 10.32 -8.49 -7.52
C GLY A 63 10.83 -9.15 -6.23
N ALA A 64 10.39 -8.64 -5.08
CA ALA A 64 10.66 -9.21 -3.78
C ALA A 64 10.18 -10.65 -3.63
N ILE A 65 8.89 -10.85 -3.88
CA ILE A 65 8.24 -12.17 -3.81
C ILE A 65 8.85 -13.10 -4.86
N GLU A 66 9.08 -12.60 -6.09
CA GLU A 66 9.71 -13.37 -7.16
C GLU A 66 11.09 -13.89 -6.73
N TRP A 67 11.92 -13.03 -6.17
CA TRP A 67 13.27 -13.37 -5.75
C TRP A 67 13.27 -14.42 -4.62
N ASP A 68 12.42 -14.25 -3.61
CA ASP A 68 12.31 -15.19 -2.49
C ASP A 68 11.86 -16.58 -2.97
N ILE A 69 10.80 -16.64 -3.79
CA ILE A 69 10.28 -17.91 -4.33
C ILE A 69 11.34 -18.61 -5.18
N ARG A 70 11.96 -17.91 -6.14
CA ARG A 70 12.98 -18.50 -7.02
C ARG A 70 14.18 -19.01 -6.23
N ARG A 71 14.69 -18.21 -5.29
CA ARG A 71 15.85 -18.56 -4.47
C ARG A 71 15.57 -19.77 -3.58
N HIS A 72 14.36 -19.89 -3.03
CA HIS A 72 14.01 -21.04 -2.21
C HIS A 72 13.75 -22.30 -3.06
N ALA A 73 12.97 -22.18 -4.13
CA ALA A 73 12.68 -23.30 -5.03
C ALA A 73 13.96 -23.90 -5.64
N ALA A 74 14.91 -23.06 -6.07
CA ALA A 74 16.20 -23.51 -6.59
C ALA A 74 17.03 -24.26 -5.53
N ARG A 75 17.00 -23.83 -4.26
CA ARG A 75 17.66 -24.54 -3.16
C ARG A 75 17.03 -25.91 -2.90
N LEU A 76 15.70 -26.01 -2.93
CA LEU A 76 15.00 -27.29 -2.77
C LEU A 76 15.36 -28.27 -3.88
N LEU A 77 15.39 -27.81 -5.14
CA LEU A 77 15.78 -28.64 -6.28
C LEU A 77 17.23 -29.10 -6.21
N ALA A 78 18.16 -28.19 -5.87
CA ALA A 78 19.56 -28.54 -5.67
C ALA A 78 19.73 -29.59 -4.55
N GLY A 79 19.00 -29.43 -3.43
CA GLY A 79 19.00 -30.40 -2.32
C GLY A 79 18.44 -31.78 -2.71
N ALA A 80 17.54 -31.84 -3.69
CA ALA A 80 16.99 -33.07 -4.25
C ALA A 80 17.83 -33.66 -5.40
N GLY A 81 19.01 -33.08 -5.72
CA GLY A 81 19.88 -33.53 -6.81
C GLY A 81 19.48 -33.04 -8.20
N ALA A 82 18.47 -32.16 -8.31
CA ALA A 82 17.98 -31.60 -9.57
C ALA A 82 18.58 -30.20 -9.85
N THR A 83 19.91 -30.10 -9.82
CA THR A 83 20.63 -28.81 -9.94
C THR A 83 20.32 -28.06 -11.23
N GLU A 84 20.23 -28.74 -12.37
CA GLU A 84 19.89 -28.10 -13.66
C GLU A 84 18.50 -27.46 -13.64
N ALA A 85 17.52 -28.11 -13.01
CA ALA A 85 16.19 -27.54 -12.84
C ALA A 85 16.21 -26.33 -11.89
N GLY A 86 17.03 -26.38 -10.83
CA GLY A 86 17.25 -25.24 -9.95
C GLY A 86 17.86 -24.03 -10.67
N GLU A 87 18.85 -24.26 -11.53
CA GLU A 87 19.42 -23.21 -12.39
C GLU A 87 18.41 -22.66 -13.40
N ALA A 88 17.59 -23.53 -13.98
CA ALA A 88 16.53 -23.12 -14.90
C ALA A 88 15.54 -22.17 -14.21
N ILE A 89 15.12 -22.46 -12.97
CA ILE A 89 14.26 -21.56 -12.19
C ILE A 89 14.92 -20.20 -11.92
N LEU A 90 16.22 -20.16 -11.64
CA LEU A 90 16.92 -18.90 -11.40
C LEU A 90 17.08 -18.06 -12.67
N LYS A 91 17.27 -18.70 -13.83
CA LYS A 91 17.52 -18.03 -15.12
C LYS A 91 16.24 -17.71 -15.90
N ALA A 92 15.16 -18.48 -15.70
CA ALA A 92 13.96 -18.37 -16.53
C ALA A 92 13.22 -17.05 -16.34
N GLY A 93 13.26 -16.18 -17.35
CA GLY A 93 12.41 -14.98 -17.40
C GLY A 93 12.62 -14.03 -16.22
N VAL A 94 13.87 -13.88 -15.75
CA VAL A 94 14.24 -12.92 -14.70
C VAL A 94 13.72 -11.53 -15.09
N GLY A 95 12.95 -10.91 -14.18
CA GLY A 95 12.37 -9.58 -14.40
C GLY A 95 11.16 -9.55 -15.33
N THR A 96 10.65 -10.70 -15.80
CA THR A 96 9.48 -10.76 -16.70
C THR A 96 8.17 -11.02 -15.97
N VAL A 97 8.20 -11.41 -14.68
CA VAL A 97 7.01 -11.74 -13.89
C VAL A 97 6.04 -10.57 -13.84
N LEU A 98 6.51 -9.37 -13.49
CA LEU A 98 5.67 -8.17 -13.46
C LEU A 98 4.96 -7.94 -14.81
N GLN A 99 5.69 -8.06 -15.92
CA GLN A 99 5.12 -7.89 -17.26
C GLN A 99 4.05 -8.95 -17.58
N ARG A 100 4.27 -10.21 -17.16
CA ARG A 100 3.29 -11.29 -17.34
C ARG A 100 2.02 -11.03 -16.53
N LEU A 101 2.15 -10.66 -15.26
CA LEU A 101 1.03 -10.33 -14.38
C LEU A 101 0.23 -9.14 -14.90
N THR A 102 0.91 -8.08 -15.36
CA THR A 102 0.26 -6.92 -16.00
C THR A 102 -0.53 -7.32 -17.25
N ARG A 103 0.06 -8.15 -18.12
CA ARG A 103 -0.61 -8.61 -19.36
C ARG A 103 -1.82 -9.50 -19.05
N ALA A 104 -1.72 -10.33 -18.03
CA ALA A 104 -2.82 -11.17 -17.56
C ALA A 104 -3.94 -10.38 -16.87
N GLY A 105 -3.73 -9.08 -16.59
CA GLY A 105 -4.70 -8.24 -15.90
C GLY A 105 -4.81 -8.49 -14.40
N LEU A 106 -3.99 -9.38 -13.83
CA LEU A 106 -4.03 -9.74 -12.40
C LEU A 106 -3.68 -8.55 -11.49
N LEU A 107 -2.82 -7.65 -11.97
CA LEU A 107 -2.45 -6.43 -11.22
C LEU A 107 -3.50 -5.31 -11.32
N ARG A 108 -4.64 -5.56 -11.98
CA ARG A 108 -5.79 -4.64 -12.01
C ARG A 108 -6.86 -5.00 -10.98
N ASP A 109 -6.56 -5.92 -10.08
CA ASP A 109 -7.41 -6.26 -8.94
C ASP A 109 -7.74 -4.99 -8.13
N GLU A 110 -9.03 -4.75 -7.88
CA GLU A 110 -9.51 -3.50 -7.29
C GLU A 110 -8.97 -3.30 -5.87
N ASP A 111 -9.00 -4.34 -5.02
CA ASP A 111 -8.50 -4.28 -3.65
C ASP A 111 -6.99 -4.02 -3.61
N LEU A 112 -6.23 -4.67 -4.50
CA LEU A 112 -4.79 -4.45 -4.60
C LEU A 112 -4.48 -3.01 -5.00
N MET A 113 -5.17 -2.50 -6.03
CA MET A 113 -4.94 -1.15 -6.52
C MET A 113 -5.35 -0.09 -5.49
N ASP A 114 -6.47 -0.30 -4.79
CA ASP A 114 -6.92 0.59 -3.71
C ASP A 114 -5.88 0.66 -2.58
N GLU A 115 -5.40 -0.48 -2.09
CA GLU A 115 -4.36 -0.53 -1.04
C GLU A 115 -3.07 0.15 -1.49
N LEU A 116 -2.60 -0.13 -2.70
CA LEU A 116 -1.36 0.46 -3.21
C LEU A 116 -1.47 1.98 -3.42
N ILE A 117 -2.60 2.46 -3.94
CA ILE A 117 -2.86 3.89 -4.10
C ILE A 117 -2.93 4.57 -2.72
N ALA A 118 -3.66 3.98 -1.76
CA ALA A 118 -3.75 4.51 -0.41
C ALA A 118 -2.37 4.58 0.26
N ARG A 119 -1.55 3.54 0.14
CA ARG A 119 -0.19 3.51 0.68
C ARG A 119 0.72 4.55 0.05
N VAL A 120 0.71 4.68 -1.28
CA VAL A 120 1.53 5.68 -1.98
C VAL A 120 1.11 7.10 -1.59
N ARG A 121 -0.20 7.37 -1.51
CA ARG A 121 -0.72 8.67 -1.07
C ARG A 121 -0.32 8.97 0.37
N HIS A 122 -0.45 7.99 1.27
CA HIS A 122 0.01 8.11 2.65
C HIS A 122 1.48 8.51 2.71
N ASP A 123 2.34 7.83 1.97
CA ASP A 123 3.79 8.10 1.96
C ASP A 123 4.12 9.48 1.38
N LEU A 124 3.42 9.86 0.30
CA LEU A 124 3.57 11.18 -0.32
C LEU A 124 3.20 12.31 0.63
N ILE A 125 2.07 12.18 1.31
CA ILE A 125 1.61 13.16 2.30
C ILE A 125 2.59 13.20 3.48
N ALA A 126 2.95 12.04 4.05
CA ALA A 126 3.90 11.98 5.15
C ALA A 126 5.25 12.63 4.81
N ALA A 127 5.77 12.42 3.60
CA ALA A 127 7.00 13.03 3.12
C ALA A 127 6.89 14.55 2.85
N SER A 128 5.68 15.05 2.59
CA SER A 128 5.39 16.46 2.30
C SER A 128 4.91 17.27 3.51
N LEU A 129 4.51 16.62 4.63
CA LEU A 129 4.10 17.30 5.86
C LEU A 129 5.13 18.36 6.30
N PRO A 130 4.72 19.53 6.81
CA PRO A 130 5.67 20.49 7.36
C PRO A 130 6.38 19.88 8.57
N VAL A 131 7.69 20.15 8.72
CA VAL A 131 8.38 19.85 9.98
C VAL A 131 8.08 21.00 10.92
N GLU A 132 7.25 20.77 11.93
CA GLU A 132 7.20 21.69 13.06
C GLU A 132 8.50 21.52 13.83
N VAL A 133 9.40 22.49 13.71
CA VAL A 133 10.60 22.55 14.54
C VAL A 133 10.12 22.88 15.95
N ALA A 134 9.97 21.84 16.79
CA ALA A 134 9.99 22.01 18.23
C ALA A 134 11.26 22.79 18.63
N GLU A 135 11.34 23.34 19.83
CA GLU A 135 12.56 24.06 20.26
C GLU A 135 13.80 23.23 19.89
N PRO A 136 14.91 23.84 19.42
CA PRO A 136 16.02 23.11 18.78
C PRO A 136 16.60 21.91 19.55
N ASP A 137 16.35 21.85 20.86
CA ASP A 137 16.81 20.80 21.78
C ASP A 137 15.73 19.74 22.12
N GLU A 138 14.49 19.89 21.68
CA GLU A 138 13.42 18.95 21.99
C GLU A 138 13.42 17.76 21.01
N ALA A 139 13.61 16.55 21.56
CA ALA A 139 13.57 15.33 20.76
C ALA A 139 12.15 15.07 20.22
N SER A 140 12.02 14.47 19.04
CA SER A 140 10.71 14.08 18.44
C SER A 140 9.86 13.24 19.41
N LEU A 141 8.54 13.31 19.29
CA LEU A 141 7.56 12.62 20.15
C LEU A 141 7.92 11.14 20.36
N LEU A 142 8.20 10.39 19.28
CA LEU A 142 8.54 8.97 19.43
C LEU A 142 9.82 8.71 20.21
N VAL A 143 10.82 9.58 20.10
CA VAL A 143 12.06 9.44 20.86
C VAL A 143 11.80 9.69 22.33
N ARG A 144 10.97 10.68 22.66
CA ARG A 144 10.54 10.93 24.04
C ARG A 144 9.72 9.76 24.60
N LEU A 145 8.76 9.24 23.82
CA LEU A 145 7.96 8.08 24.18
C LEU A 145 8.79 6.81 24.36
N ALA A 146 9.86 6.61 23.60
CA ALA A 146 10.77 5.47 23.79
C ALA A 146 11.55 5.54 25.13
N GLY A 147 11.65 6.72 25.74
CA GLY A 147 12.36 6.96 27.00
C GLY A 147 11.47 7.04 28.25
N VAL A 148 10.15 6.87 28.13
CA VAL A 148 9.25 6.99 29.28
C VAL A 148 9.38 5.77 30.22
N PRO A 149 9.06 5.92 31.53
CA PRO A 149 9.11 4.80 32.48
C PRO A 149 8.11 3.68 32.18
N ASP A 150 7.02 3.98 31.47
CA ASP A 150 6.06 2.96 31.05
C ASP A 150 6.67 2.06 29.98
N SER A 151 7.00 0.84 30.39
CA SER A 151 7.64 -0.15 29.52
C SER A 151 6.80 -0.56 28.30
N ILE A 152 5.47 -0.49 28.38
CA ILE A 152 4.57 -0.87 27.28
C ILE A 152 4.65 0.20 26.19
N VAL A 153 4.51 1.47 26.59
CA VAL A 153 4.63 2.62 25.68
C VAL A 153 6.05 2.70 25.10
N ALA A 154 7.08 2.59 25.95
CA ALA A 154 8.47 2.67 25.52
C ALA A 154 8.84 1.56 24.52
N SER A 155 8.36 0.33 24.76
CA SER A 155 8.58 -0.81 23.85
C SER A 155 7.85 -0.60 22.51
N ALA A 156 6.59 -0.16 22.54
CA ALA A 156 5.81 0.09 21.33
C ALA A 156 6.40 1.24 20.49
N ALA A 157 6.88 2.32 21.14
CA ALA A 157 7.55 3.43 20.46
C ALA A 157 8.88 3.00 19.84
N SER A 158 9.68 2.21 20.56
CA SER A 158 10.92 1.62 20.04
C SER A 158 10.67 0.69 18.85
N ALA A 159 9.59 -0.10 18.90
CA ALA A 159 9.19 -0.96 17.80
C ALA A 159 8.79 -0.14 16.56
N LEU A 160 8.08 0.99 16.74
CA LEU A 160 7.71 1.85 15.62
C LEU A 160 8.93 2.52 14.98
N LEU A 161 9.88 3.01 15.78
CA LEU A 161 11.16 3.53 15.28
C LEU A 161 11.93 2.47 14.48
N ALA A 162 11.96 1.22 14.97
CA ALA A 162 12.60 0.12 14.27
C ALA A 162 11.88 -0.21 12.95
N ALA A 163 10.54 -0.22 12.94
CA ALA A 163 9.75 -0.47 11.73
C ALA A 163 9.98 0.62 10.66
N GLU A 164 9.98 1.89 11.05
CA GLU A 164 10.28 3.01 10.14
C GLU A 164 11.72 2.97 9.63
N SER A 165 12.69 2.64 10.49
CA SER A 165 14.09 2.48 10.09
C SER A 165 14.25 1.37 9.05
N ARG A 166 13.64 0.20 9.27
CA ARG A 166 13.62 -0.90 8.30
C ARG A 166 13.00 -0.48 6.97
N ARG A 167 11.87 0.23 7.02
CA ARG A 167 11.18 0.73 5.82
C ARG A 167 12.03 1.71 5.04
N ARG A 168 12.72 2.64 5.72
CA ARG A 168 13.65 3.58 5.09
C ARG A 168 14.81 2.85 4.41
N VAL A 169 15.44 1.91 5.10
CA VAL A 169 16.54 1.09 4.55
C VAL A 169 16.07 0.27 3.35
N ALA A 170 14.87 -0.33 3.42
CA ALA A 170 14.26 -1.06 2.32
C ALA A 170 14.07 -0.16 1.08
N ASN A 171 13.54 1.05 1.28
CA ASN A 171 13.35 2.02 0.20
C ASN A 171 14.69 2.51 -0.40
N GLU A 172 15.69 2.81 0.42
CA GLU A 172 17.01 3.30 -0.02
C GLU A 172 17.81 2.25 -0.78
N GLN A 173 17.78 0.99 -0.32
CA GLN A 173 18.56 -0.10 -0.92
C GLN A 173 17.82 -0.78 -2.08
N GLY A 174 16.59 -0.35 -2.39
CA GLY A 174 15.68 -1.11 -3.27
C GLY A 174 15.49 -2.56 -2.78
N ALA A 175 15.72 -2.77 -1.48
CA ALA A 175 15.77 -4.08 -0.85
C ALA A 175 14.41 -4.42 -0.25
N VAL A 176 14.16 -5.72 -0.21
CA VAL A 176 12.90 -6.29 0.22
C VAL A 176 12.81 -6.25 1.75
N GLY A 177 12.32 -5.14 2.31
CA GLY A 177 11.50 -5.27 3.51
C GLY A 177 10.29 -6.12 3.14
N GLY A 178 9.89 -7.07 3.99
CA GLY A 178 8.72 -7.93 3.72
C GLY A 178 7.51 -7.14 3.23
N SER A 179 6.63 -7.80 2.48
CA SER A 179 5.44 -7.15 1.92
C SER A 179 4.64 -6.44 3.02
N GLU A 180 4.42 -5.13 2.90
CA GLU A 180 3.56 -4.36 3.82
C GLU A 180 2.06 -4.48 3.45
N LEU A 181 1.71 -5.38 2.53
CA LEU A 181 0.33 -5.64 2.14
C LEU A 181 -0.44 -6.37 3.27
N PRO A 182 -1.77 -6.18 3.36
CA PRO A 182 -2.64 -7.06 4.15
C PRO A 182 -2.48 -8.52 3.76
N ALA A 183 -2.69 -9.43 4.71
CA ALA A 183 -2.41 -10.86 4.56
C ALA A 183 -3.13 -11.48 3.37
N GLU A 184 -4.38 -11.11 3.10
CA GLU A 184 -5.17 -11.63 1.98
C GLU A 184 -4.61 -11.18 0.63
N LEU A 185 -4.17 -9.92 0.54
CA LEU A 185 -3.56 -9.36 -0.67
C LEU A 185 -2.17 -9.94 -0.90
N HIS A 186 -1.38 -10.07 0.16
CA HIS A 186 -0.09 -10.76 0.11
C HIS A 186 -0.27 -12.20 -0.36
N HIS A 187 -1.25 -12.92 0.19
CA HIS A 187 -1.56 -14.29 -0.18
C HIS A 187 -1.90 -14.44 -1.66
N ARG A 188 -2.82 -13.63 -2.17
CA ARG A 188 -3.17 -13.62 -3.60
C ARG A 188 -1.93 -13.35 -4.47
N LEU A 189 -1.16 -12.32 -4.12
CA LEU A 189 -0.03 -11.89 -4.93
C LEU A 189 1.09 -12.94 -4.97
N VAL A 190 1.38 -13.62 -3.85
CA VAL A 190 2.35 -14.72 -3.79
C VAL A 190 1.97 -15.85 -4.75
N TRP A 191 0.70 -16.25 -4.79
CA TRP A 191 0.25 -17.28 -5.71
C TRP A 191 0.30 -16.84 -7.17
N TRP A 192 -0.06 -15.59 -7.46
CA TRP A 192 0.08 -15.03 -8.81
C TRP A 192 1.53 -15.02 -9.28
N VAL A 193 2.46 -14.60 -8.42
CA VAL A 193 3.90 -14.62 -8.72
C VAL A 193 4.40 -16.05 -8.92
N ALA A 194 4.02 -16.99 -8.05
CA ALA A 194 4.37 -18.41 -8.20
C ALA A 194 3.89 -18.99 -9.54
N ALA A 195 2.64 -18.70 -9.92
CA ALA A 195 2.07 -19.12 -11.20
C ALA A 195 2.80 -18.49 -12.39
N ALA A 196 3.18 -17.20 -12.30
CA ALA A 196 3.94 -16.51 -13.34
C ALA A 196 5.38 -17.03 -13.48
N ILE A 197 6.03 -17.44 -12.38
CA ILE A 197 7.34 -18.10 -12.41
C ILE A 197 7.22 -19.43 -13.14
N ARG A 198 6.22 -20.25 -12.77
CA ARG A 198 5.95 -21.55 -13.41
C ARG A 198 5.67 -21.40 -14.91
N ASP A 199 4.84 -20.43 -15.29
CA ASP A 199 4.52 -20.09 -16.68
C ASP A 199 5.74 -19.57 -17.47
N GLY A 200 6.76 -19.08 -16.76
CA GLY A 200 8.04 -18.65 -17.34
C GLY A 200 9.00 -19.79 -17.69
N LEU A 201 8.76 -21.02 -17.22
CA LEU A 201 9.64 -22.17 -17.46
C LEU A 201 9.40 -22.76 -18.85
N THR A 202 10.48 -23.04 -19.59
CA THR A 202 10.41 -23.70 -20.90
C THR A 202 9.90 -25.14 -20.79
N SER A 203 10.32 -25.86 -19.73
CA SER A 203 9.99 -27.26 -19.49
C SER A 203 9.65 -27.48 -18.01
N PRO A 204 8.43 -27.13 -17.57
CA PRO A 204 8.03 -27.35 -16.17
C PRO A 204 7.94 -28.86 -15.87
N THR A 205 8.51 -29.27 -14.76
CA THR A 205 8.43 -30.64 -14.22
C THR A 205 7.62 -30.67 -12.92
N ARG A 206 7.17 -31.86 -12.52
CA ARG A 206 6.45 -32.05 -11.25
C ARG A 206 7.30 -31.62 -10.05
N GLU A 207 8.61 -31.83 -10.10
CA GLU A 207 9.56 -31.42 -9.08
C GLU A 207 9.66 -29.89 -9.03
N SER A 208 9.69 -29.21 -10.19
CA SER A 208 9.69 -27.75 -10.24
C SER A 208 8.39 -27.15 -9.70
N ASP A 209 7.23 -27.71 -10.04
CA ASP A 209 5.93 -27.26 -9.55
C ASP A 209 5.84 -27.40 -8.02
N ARG A 210 6.32 -28.53 -7.47
CA ARG A 210 6.41 -28.74 -6.02
C ARG A 210 7.35 -27.74 -5.35
N ALA A 211 8.57 -27.57 -5.89
CA ALA A 211 9.55 -26.65 -5.32
C ALA A 211 9.06 -25.20 -5.31
N ILE A 212 8.35 -24.75 -6.36
CA ILE A 212 7.74 -23.42 -6.43
C ILE A 212 6.60 -23.29 -5.41
N THR A 213 5.76 -24.32 -5.28
CA THR A 213 4.64 -24.32 -4.32
C THR A 213 5.15 -24.28 -2.88
N ASP A 214 6.13 -25.12 -2.54
CA ASP A 214 6.73 -25.15 -1.19
C ASP A 214 7.42 -23.82 -0.86
N ALA A 215 8.07 -23.20 -1.85
CA ALA A 215 8.65 -21.86 -1.72
C ALA A 215 7.61 -20.77 -1.50
N ALA A 216 6.49 -20.80 -2.24
CA ALA A 216 5.37 -19.89 -2.04
C ALA A 216 4.77 -20.05 -0.64
N GLN A 217 4.49 -21.27 -0.19
CA GLN A 217 3.98 -21.56 1.15
C GLN A 217 4.92 -21.06 2.25
N ARG A 218 6.22 -21.23 2.08
CA ARG A 218 7.22 -20.67 3.00
C ARG A 218 7.16 -19.14 3.04
N SER A 219 7.05 -18.49 1.88
CA SER A 219 6.95 -17.03 1.79
C SER A 219 5.71 -16.53 2.54
N LEU A 220 4.56 -17.21 2.37
CA LEU A 220 3.33 -16.93 3.11
C LEU A 220 3.50 -17.11 4.61
N ALA A 221 4.14 -18.20 5.05
CA ALA A 221 4.37 -18.47 6.47
C ALA A 221 5.36 -17.50 7.13
N ALA A 222 6.21 -16.83 6.34
CA ALA A 222 7.14 -15.82 6.81
C ALA A 222 6.53 -14.41 6.88
N HIS A 223 5.34 -14.20 6.32
CA HIS A 223 4.64 -12.93 6.37
C HIS A 223 4.00 -12.73 7.74
N ASP A 224 4.52 -11.77 8.50
CA ASP A 224 3.98 -11.36 9.79
C ASP A 224 3.29 -9.99 9.67
N GLU A 225 1.95 -10.01 9.70
CA GLU A 225 1.12 -8.81 9.67
C GLU A 225 1.34 -7.91 10.90
N GLY A 226 1.76 -8.49 12.04
CA GLY A 226 2.03 -7.77 13.28
C GLY A 226 3.27 -6.86 13.22
N GLU A 227 4.19 -7.12 12.30
CA GLU A 227 5.40 -6.30 12.09
C GLU A 227 5.19 -5.17 11.07
N ARG A 228 4.00 -5.05 10.46
CA ARG A 228 3.67 -3.95 9.56
C ARG A 228 3.70 -2.62 10.32
N PRO A 229 4.19 -1.53 9.70
CA PRO A 229 4.21 -0.19 10.33
C PRO A 229 2.85 0.23 10.91
N ASP A 230 1.77 -0.11 10.20
CA ASP A 230 0.39 0.22 10.60
C ASP A 230 -0.04 -0.55 11.86
N ALA A 231 0.30 -1.84 11.97
CA ALA A 231 0.03 -2.67 13.13
C ALA A 231 0.86 -2.22 14.34
N VAL A 232 2.12 -1.86 14.12
CA VAL A 232 3.02 -1.34 15.16
C VAL A 232 2.52 0.03 15.67
N ALA A 233 2.11 0.94 14.77
CA ALA A 233 1.53 2.23 15.13
C ALA A 233 0.21 2.07 15.90
N THR A 234 -0.63 1.11 15.50
CA THR A 234 -1.89 0.80 16.21
C THR A 234 -1.61 0.29 17.63
N ARG A 235 -0.60 -0.57 17.82
CA ARG A 235 -0.19 -0.99 19.17
C ARG A 235 0.31 0.17 20.01
N LEU A 236 1.07 1.11 19.43
CA LEU A 236 1.51 2.30 20.14
C LEU A 236 0.33 3.19 20.53
N ALA A 237 -0.62 3.44 19.62
CA ALA A 237 -1.82 4.22 19.92
C ALA A 237 -2.63 3.60 21.08
N ALA A 238 -2.81 2.28 21.07
CA ALA A 238 -3.48 1.55 22.14
C ALA A 238 -2.68 1.56 23.46
N ALA A 239 -1.35 1.53 23.41
CA ALA A 239 -0.49 1.63 24.58
C ALA A 239 -0.49 3.04 25.19
N LEU A 240 -0.54 4.08 24.34
CA LEU A 240 -0.64 5.47 24.77
C LEU A 240 -1.98 5.74 25.47
N ASP A 241 -3.07 5.19 24.92
CA ASP A 241 -4.44 5.36 25.40
C ASP A 241 -4.74 6.81 25.83
N ALA A 242 -4.38 7.75 24.94
CA ALA A 242 -4.34 9.17 25.25
C ALA A 242 -5.70 9.66 25.76
N ARG A 243 -5.69 10.34 26.91
CA ARG A 243 -6.92 10.88 27.48
C ARG A 243 -7.50 11.99 26.60
N PRO A 244 -8.80 12.31 26.70
CA PRO A 244 -9.40 13.36 25.87
C PRO A 244 -8.68 14.72 25.92
N ASN A 245 -8.05 15.06 27.05
CA ASN A 245 -7.27 16.29 27.21
C ASN A 245 -5.83 16.20 26.66
N GLU A 246 -5.31 15.01 26.40
CA GLU A 246 -3.96 14.75 25.85
C GLU A 246 -4.01 14.48 24.34
N LEU A 247 -5.13 13.92 23.86
CA LEU A 247 -5.36 13.53 22.47
C LEU A 247 -5.08 14.66 21.45
N PRO A 248 -5.52 15.92 21.64
CA PRO A 248 -5.20 17.00 20.71
C PRO A 248 -3.69 17.19 20.51
N ALA A 249 -2.92 17.16 21.60
CA ALA A 249 -1.47 17.35 21.57
C ALA A 249 -0.80 16.19 20.83
N VAL A 250 -1.17 14.93 21.15
CA VAL A 250 -0.60 13.75 20.49
C VAL A 250 -0.86 13.75 18.99
N LEU A 251 -2.08 14.11 18.55
CA LEU A 251 -2.42 14.18 17.12
C LEU A 251 -1.59 15.26 16.40
N VAL A 252 -1.52 16.45 16.96
CA VAL A 252 -0.78 17.58 16.39
C VAL A 252 0.72 17.29 16.32
N GLU A 253 1.31 16.78 17.42
CA GLU A 253 2.72 16.42 17.45
C GLU A 253 3.06 15.29 16.49
N SER A 254 2.17 14.29 16.35
CA SER A 254 2.36 13.21 15.37
C SER A 254 2.43 13.73 13.93
N ILE A 255 1.60 14.73 13.60
CA ILE A 255 1.65 15.41 12.30
C ILE A 255 2.92 16.27 12.17
N GLY A 256 3.26 17.06 13.19
CA GLY A 256 4.45 17.92 13.18
C GLY A 256 5.76 17.14 13.02
N ASP A 257 5.82 15.92 13.58
CA ASP A 257 6.93 14.98 13.43
C ASP A 257 6.93 14.23 12.08
N ARG A 258 5.97 14.51 11.18
CA ARG A 258 5.74 13.80 9.90
C ARG A 258 5.37 12.32 10.06
N ARG A 259 4.84 11.92 11.22
CA ARG A 259 4.48 10.54 11.55
C ARG A 259 3.02 10.27 11.27
N LEU A 260 2.64 10.36 10.00
CA LEU A 260 1.26 10.19 9.57
C LEU A 260 0.67 8.83 10.00
N SER A 261 1.46 7.75 10.02
CA SER A 261 0.99 6.45 10.52
C SER A 261 0.61 6.48 11.99
N LEU A 262 1.34 7.23 12.83
CA LEU A 262 0.98 7.41 14.24
C LEU A 262 -0.28 8.27 14.38
N PHE A 263 -0.37 9.37 13.63
CA PHE A 263 -1.58 10.20 13.59
C PHE A 263 -2.83 9.37 13.25
N VAL A 264 -2.76 8.57 12.17
CA VAL A 264 -3.85 7.71 11.73
C VAL A 264 -4.19 6.66 12.79
N ALA A 265 -3.19 6.04 13.42
CA ALA A 265 -3.41 5.04 14.46
C ALA A 265 -4.07 5.63 15.72
N VAL A 266 -3.64 6.81 16.16
CA VAL A 266 -4.23 7.53 17.30
C VAL A 266 -5.66 7.94 16.99
N LEU A 267 -5.91 8.45 15.78
CA LEU A 267 -7.26 8.77 15.30
C LEU A 267 -8.15 7.52 15.27
N ALA A 268 -7.65 6.39 14.74
CA ALA A 268 -8.37 5.13 14.68
C ALA A 268 -8.77 4.63 16.09
N HIS A 269 -7.80 4.61 17.01
CA HIS A 269 -7.99 4.19 18.40
C HIS A 269 -9.02 5.06 19.12
N ALA A 270 -8.88 6.39 19.01
CA ALA A 270 -9.79 7.33 19.66
C ALA A 270 -11.23 7.24 19.14
N LEU A 271 -11.42 6.91 17.86
CA LEU A 271 -12.74 6.75 17.23
C LEU A 271 -13.32 5.33 17.38
N GLY A 272 -12.51 4.36 17.81
CA GLY A 272 -12.91 2.95 17.86
C GLY A 272 -13.16 2.34 16.46
N ILE A 273 -12.39 2.75 15.45
CA ILE A 273 -12.50 2.26 14.07
C ILE A 273 -11.22 1.56 13.62
N ALA A 274 -11.28 0.82 12.51
CA ALA A 274 -10.11 0.17 11.96
C ALA A 274 -9.13 1.18 11.32
N PHE A 275 -7.83 0.85 11.32
CA PHE A 275 -6.76 1.72 10.81
C PHE A 275 -6.97 2.10 9.34
N ASP A 276 -7.37 1.16 8.50
CA ASP A 276 -7.67 1.38 7.08
C ASP A 276 -8.76 2.44 6.87
N GLN A 277 -9.79 2.45 7.72
CA GLN A 277 -10.85 3.45 7.70
C GLN A 277 -10.34 4.83 8.13
N ALA A 278 -9.59 4.91 9.23
CA ALA A 278 -8.99 6.17 9.67
C ALA A 278 -8.03 6.73 8.62
N ARG A 279 -7.25 5.86 7.96
CA ARG A 279 -6.39 6.21 6.84
C ARG A 279 -7.21 6.77 5.68
N ALA A 280 -8.27 6.08 5.26
CA ALA A 280 -9.15 6.56 4.19
C ALA A 280 -9.78 7.93 4.51
N ILE A 281 -10.20 8.15 5.75
CA ILE A 281 -10.72 9.45 6.22
C ILE A 281 -9.65 10.54 6.13
N THR A 282 -8.42 10.22 6.52
CA THR A 282 -7.29 11.17 6.52
C THR A 282 -6.80 11.51 5.12
N LEU A 283 -6.84 10.56 4.18
CA LEU A 283 -6.39 10.74 2.79
C LEU A 283 -7.45 11.36 1.87
N ASP A 284 -8.69 11.50 2.35
CA ASP A 284 -9.82 12.11 1.65
C ASP A 284 -9.56 13.60 1.42
N PRO A 285 -9.37 14.08 0.17
CA PRO A 285 -8.98 15.46 -0.09
C PRO A 285 -10.08 16.47 0.28
N GLU A 286 -11.36 16.10 0.17
CA GLU A 286 -12.50 16.93 0.57
C GLU A 286 -12.53 17.14 2.09
N GLY A 287 -12.05 16.15 2.86
CA GLY A 287 -11.86 16.26 4.30
C GLY A 287 -13.14 16.23 5.14
N ASP A 288 -14.34 16.25 4.56
CA ASP A 288 -15.62 16.25 5.29
C ASP A 288 -15.68 15.20 6.41
N ARG A 289 -15.26 13.97 6.08
CA ARG A 289 -15.22 12.86 7.05
C ARG A 289 -14.19 13.08 8.15
N LEU A 290 -13.05 13.70 7.83
CA LEU A 290 -12.01 14.02 8.80
C LEU A 290 -12.50 15.11 9.76
N TRP A 291 -13.14 16.15 9.25
CA TRP A 291 -13.68 17.24 10.06
C TRP A 291 -14.75 16.75 11.02
N LEU A 292 -15.67 15.89 10.56
CA LEU A 292 -16.64 15.22 11.42
C LEU A 292 -15.96 14.33 12.47
N ALA A 293 -14.94 13.58 12.09
CA ALA A 293 -14.18 12.74 13.03
C ALA A 293 -13.50 13.56 14.13
N LEU A 294 -12.83 14.66 13.78
CA LEU A 294 -12.19 15.55 14.76
C LEU A 294 -13.23 16.22 15.67
N ARG A 295 -14.40 16.62 15.14
CA ARG A 295 -15.49 17.17 15.96
C ARG A 295 -16.12 16.14 16.89
N ALA A 296 -16.26 14.89 16.47
CA ALA A 296 -16.77 13.82 17.32
C ALA A 296 -15.85 13.53 18.53
N LEU A 297 -14.56 13.79 18.36
CA LEU A 297 -13.54 13.74 19.42
C LEU A 297 -13.47 15.02 20.27
N ASP A 298 -14.36 15.98 20.01
CA ASP A 298 -14.42 17.30 20.67
C ASP A 298 -13.13 18.13 20.50
N MET A 299 -12.50 18.05 19.32
CA MET A 299 -11.33 18.87 19.01
C MET A 299 -11.71 20.35 18.85
N ASP A 300 -10.92 21.23 19.45
CA ASP A 300 -11.14 22.67 19.38
C ASP A 300 -10.72 23.26 18.02
N ARG A 301 -11.14 24.51 17.78
CA ARG A 301 -10.82 25.23 16.53
C ARG A 301 -9.33 25.30 16.25
N PRO A 302 -8.44 25.67 17.21
CA PRO A 302 -7.01 25.70 16.96
C PRO A 302 -6.43 24.34 16.54
N THR A 303 -6.86 23.25 17.16
CA THR A 303 -6.39 21.90 16.82
C THR A 303 -6.81 21.51 15.41
N ILE A 304 -8.09 21.71 15.06
CA ILE A 304 -8.60 21.43 13.72
C ILE A 304 -7.87 22.28 12.67
N ALA A 305 -7.66 23.56 12.94
CA ALA A 305 -6.94 24.46 12.05
C ALA A 305 -5.49 24.00 11.80
N ARG A 306 -4.76 23.58 12.83
CA ARG A 306 -3.37 23.09 12.70
C ARG A 306 -3.30 21.81 11.88
N ILE A 307 -4.17 20.84 12.18
CA ILE A 307 -4.24 19.58 11.43
C ILE A 307 -4.60 19.84 9.97
N GLY A 308 -5.62 20.66 9.72
CA GLY A 308 -6.07 20.96 8.38
C GLY A 308 -5.07 21.75 7.55
N LEU A 309 -4.37 22.72 8.16
CA LEU A 309 -3.27 23.44 7.52
C LEU A 309 -2.15 22.49 7.11
N ALA A 310 -1.64 21.67 8.05
CA ALA A 310 -0.54 20.75 7.79
C ALA A 310 -0.87 19.74 6.69
N LEU A 311 -2.10 19.21 6.68
CA LEU A 311 -2.55 18.29 5.63
C LEU A 311 -2.73 19.00 4.27
N SER A 312 -3.23 20.25 4.27
CA SER A 312 -3.43 21.01 3.03
C SER A 312 -2.12 21.46 2.40
N GLU A 313 -1.11 21.78 3.21
CA GLU A 313 0.26 22.02 2.73
C GLU A 313 0.90 20.76 2.15
N ALA A 314 0.59 19.59 2.72
CA ALA A 314 1.18 18.32 2.30
C ALA A 314 0.52 17.70 1.07
N ASP A 315 -0.79 17.90 0.89
CA ASP A 315 -1.58 17.34 -0.19
C ASP A 315 -2.16 18.45 -1.09
N PRO A 316 -1.62 18.66 -2.30
CA PRO A 316 -2.04 19.75 -3.19
C PRO A 316 -3.48 19.60 -3.71
N ARG A 317 -4.15 18.48 -3.45
CA ARG A 317 -5.56 18.27 -3.79
C ARG A 317 -6.51 18.91 -2.79
N ARG A 318 -6.02 19.24 -1.59
CA ARG A 318 -6.81 19.94 -0.56
C ARG A 318 -6.78 21.43 -0.84
N ASP A 319 -7.96 22.05 -0.87
CA ASP A 319 -8.09 23.49 -1.02
C ASP A 319 -8.00 24.18 0.36
N ILE A 320 -6.86 24.84 0.60
CA ILE A 320 -6.59 25.57 1.84
C ILE A 320 -7.50 26.78 2.04
N GLU A 321 -7.89 27.47 0.95
CA GLU A 321 -8.75 28.66 1.02
C GLU A 321 -10.17 28.22 1.36
N GLN A 322 -10.67 27.19 0.69
CA GLN A 322 -11.96 26.58 1.00
C GLN A 322 -12.01 26.05 2.44
N PHE A 323 -10.94 25.40 2.91
CA PHE A 323 -10.85 24.93 4.29
C PHE A 323 -10.91 26.11 5.29
N ALA A 324 -10.18 27.19 5.03
CA ALA A 324 -10.18 28.38 5.89
C ALA A 324 -11.57 29.00 6.00
N ASP A 325 -12.31 29.09 4.89
CA ASP A 325 -13.68 29.60 4.85
C ASP A 325 -14.67 28.66 5.56
N ALA A 326 -14.44 27.34 5.51
CA ALA A 326 -15.31 26.34 6.13
C ALA A 326 -15.03 26.11 7.62
N LEU A 327 -13.89 26.55 8.16
CA LEU A 327 -13.42 26.22 9.51
C LEU A 327 -14.44 26.57 10.61
N ASP A 328 -15.05 27.75 10.55
CA ASP A 328 -16.03 28.17 11.56
C ASP A 328 -17.31 27.33 11.48
N ALA A 329 -17.73 26.93 10.27
CA ALA A 329 -18.86 26.02 10.07
C ALA A 329 -18.55 24.62 10.63
N ILE A 330 -17.36 24.09 10.37
CA ILE A 330 -16.89 22.81 10.92
C ILE A 330 -16.95 22.82 12.44
N VAL A 331 -16.41 23.87 13.08
CA VAL A 331 -16.38 23.99 14.55
C VAL A 331 -17.78 24.13 15.14
N SER A 332 -18.72 24.74 14.40
CA SER A 332 -20.11 24.87 14.82
C SER A 332 -20.89 23.56 14.85
N ILE A 333 -20.37 22.48 14.25
CA ILE A 333 -20.98 21.15 14.32
C ILE A 333 -20.97 20.66 15.78
N GLY A 334 -22.15 20.28 16.26
CA GLY A 334 -22.34 19.70 17.58
C GLY A 334 -21.59 18.38 17.72
N VAL A 335 -20.91 18.18 18.85
CA VAL A 335 -20.10 16.98 19.11
C VAL A 335 -20.94 15.71 19.02
N GLU A 336 -22.17 15.73 19.56
CA GLU A 336 -23.08 14.57 19.52
C GLU A 336 -23.59 14.28 18.12
N ASP A 337 -23.86 15.31 17.30
CA ASP A 337 -24.27 15.14 15.90
C ASP A 337 -23.12 14.55 15.06
N ALA A 338 -21.89 15.02 15.32
CA ALA A 338 -20.69 14.47 14.70
C ALA A 338 -20.50 12.99 15.10
N ARG A 339 -20.61 12.65 16.39
CA ARG A 339 -20.55 11.27 16.90
C ARG A 339 -21.60 10.37 16.25
N ALA A 340 -22.84 10.83 16.16
CA ALA A 340 -23.92 10.09 15.51
C ALA A 340 -23.63 9.83 14.02
N SER A 341 -23.02 10.81 13.34
CA SER A 341 -22.68 10.71 11.91
C SER A 341 -21.56 9.71 11.63
N ILE A 342 -20.58 9.59 12.53
CA ILE A 342 -19.44 8.66 12.38
C ILE A 342 -19.71 7.28 12.99
N ALA A 343 -20.70 7.13 13.87
CA ALA A 343 -21.00 5.87 14.54
C ALA A 343 -21.14 4.65 13.59
N PRO A 344 -21.73 4.78 12.37
CA PRO A 344 -21.76 3.67 11.44
C PRO A 344 -20.39 3.17 11.00
N LEU A 345 -19.31 3.93 11.16
CA LEU A 345 -17.95 3.53 10.81
C LEU A 345 -17.34 2.57 11.83
N ALA A 346 -17.77 2.60 13.08
CA ALA A 346 -17.32 1.69 14.15
C ALA A 346 -17.98 0.30 14.07
N LEU A 347 -19.00 0.13 13.21
CA LEU A 347 -19.60 -1.16 12.95
C LEU A 347 -18.61 -2.08 12.23
N ASP A 348 -18.77 -3.39 12.46
CA ASP A 348 -18.01 -4.43 11.78
C ASP A 348 -18.02 -4.24 10.25
N ARG A 349 -16.87 -4.48 9.61
CA ARG A 349 -16.67 -4.24 8.18
C ARG A 349 -17.67 -5.01 7.32
N ASP A 350 -17.85 -6.30 7.60
CA ASP A 350 -18.71 -7.16 6.80
C ASP A 350 -20.18 -6.74 6.97
N PHE A 351 -20.56 -6.35 8.18
CA PHE A 351 -21.88 -5.79 8.43
C PHE A 351 -22.13 -4.48 7.67
N ARG A 352 -21.15 -3.55 7.66
CA ARG A 352 -21.25 -2.30 6.87
C ARG A 352 -21.33 -2.58 5.37
N MET A 353 -20.57 -3.53 4.87
CA MET A 353 -20.62 -3.94 3.45
C MET A 353 -21.99 -4.52 3.08
N ALA A 354 -22.57 -5.34 3.95
CA ALA A 354 -23.92 -5.87 3.76
C ALA A 354 -24.98 -4.75 3.73
N LEU A 355 -24.93 -3.80 4.66
CA LEU A 355 -25.84 -2.64 4.68
C LEU A 355 -25.73 -1.80 3.39
N ARG A 356 -24.51 -1.55 2.90
CA ARG A 356 -24.28 -0.83 1.64
C ARG A 356 -24.83 -1.59 0.43
N ALA A 357 -24.70 -2.92 0.40
CA ALA A 357 -25.24 -3.75 -0.68
C ALA A 357 -26.79 -3.70 -0.72
N LEU A 358 -27.43 -3.71 0.45
CA LEU A 358 -28.89 -3.56 0.56
C LEU A 358 -29.35 -2.18 0.07
N ALA A 359 -28.71 -1.09 0.53
CA ALA A 359 -29.06 0.27 0.13
C ALA A 359 -28.87 0.54 -1.38
N ARG A 360 -27.90 -0.13 -2.04
CA ARG A 360 -27.74 -0.05 -3.51
C ARG A 360 -28.87 -0.72 -4.27
N THR A 361 -29.50 -1.73 -3.68
CA THR A 361 -30.61 -2.46 -4.29
C THR A 361 -31.90 -1.64 -4.24
N GLU A 362 -32.08 -0.81 -3.22
CA GLU A 362 -33.24 0.09 -3.08
C GLU A 362 -33.18 1.34 -3.98
N ARG A 363 -31.99 1.69 -4.50
CA ARG A 363 -31.79 2.84 -5.40
C ARG A 363 -31.84 2.47 -6.90
N ARG A 364 -32.00 1.19 -7.23
CA ARG A 364 -32.26 0.71 -8.60
C ARG A 364 -33.74 0.44 -8.77
#